data_AF-A0A934XWB1-F1
#
_entry.id   AF-A0A934XWB1-F1
#
_cell.length_a   1.000
_cell.length_b   1.000
_cell.length_c   1.000
_cell.angle_alpha   90.00
_cell.angle_beta   90.00
_cell.angle_gamma   90.00
#
_symmetry.space_group_name_H-M   'P 1'
#
loop_
_entity.id
_entity.type
_entity.pdbx_description
1 polymer ?
#
loop_
_entity_poly.entity_id
_entity_poly.type
_entity_poly.pdbx_seq_one_letter_code
_entity_poly.pdbx_strand_id
1 'polypeptide(L)' 'MKNVSREQILNLVVALPSLAEQHHIVAKVDELMSLCDQLKSRIRQARDLNQQLASTLVERAVA' A
#
# COMPACT_ATOMS: atom_id res chain seq x y z
N MET A 1 -23.16 16.24 7.94
CA MET A 1 -22.07 15.25 8.11
C MET A 1 -22.70 13.96 8.58
N LYS A 2 -22.39 12.82 7.93
CA LYS A 2 -22.83 11.51 8.45
C LYS A 2 -21.82 11.07 9.50
N ASN A 3 -22.30 10.86 10.73
CA ASN A 3 -21.48 10.42 11.85
C ASN A 3 -21.83 8.97 12.16
N VAL A 4 -20.84 8.18 12.61
CA VAL A 4 -21.06 6.81 13.07
C VAL A 4 -21.47 6.86 14.54
N SER A 5 -22.69 6.42 14.85
CA SER A 5 -23.22 6.39 16.22
C SER A 5 -22.71 5.17 16.98
N ARG A 6 -22.71 5.25 18.32
CA ARG A 6 -22.37 4.12 19.20
C ARG A 6 -23.24 2.90 18.92
N GLU A 7 -24.53 3.12 18.70
CA GLU A 7 -25.49 2.07 18.38
C GLU A 7 -25.13 1.35 17.08
N GLN A 8 -24.70 2.08 16.05
CA GLN A 8 -24.26 1.49 14.78
C GLN A 8 -23.04 0.59 14.95
N ILE A 9 -22.08 0.97 15.81
CA ILE A 9 -20.90 0.15 16.09
C ILE A 9 -21.28 -1.11 16.86
N LEU A 10 -22.13 -0.99 17.88
CA LEU A 10 -22.53 -2.12 18.72
C LEU A 10 -23.36 -3.16 17.97
N ASN A 11 -24.12 -2.72 16.96
CA ASN A 11 -24.94 -3.60 16.14
C ASN A 11 -24.20 -4.15 14.91
N LEU A 12 -22.90 -3.90 14.78
CA LEU A 12 -22.11 -4.40 13.66
C LEU A 12 -21.92 -5.92 13.79
N VAL A 13 -22.37 -6.66 12.78
CA VAL A 13 -22.10 -8.10 12.69
C VAL A 13 -20.69 -8.28 12.15
N VAL A 14 -19.83 -8.94 12.94
CA VAL A 14 -18.45 -9.26 12.57
C VAL A 14 -18.27 -10.77 12.61
N ALA A 15 -17.75 -11.35 11.52
CA ALA A 15 -17.35 -12.73 11.50
C ALA A 15 -16.10 -12.92 12.36
N LEU A 16 -16.19 -13.77 13.39
CA LEU A 16 -15.09 -14.08 14.29
C LEU A 16 -14.64 -15.53 14.09
N PRO A 17 -13.62 -15.79 13.25
CA PRO A 17 -13.11 -17.14 13.05
C PRO A 17 -12.29 -17.59 14.27
N SER A 18 -11.78 -18.82 14.24
CA SER A 18 -10.89 -19.33 15.30
C SER A 18 -9.64 -18.46 15.44
N LEU A 19 -9.01 -18.43 16.63
CA LEU A 19 -7.80 -17.62 16.85
C LEU A 19 -6.67 -17.98 15.89
N ALA A 20 -6.52 -19.27 15.55
CA ALA A 20 -5.54 -19.71 14.58
C ALA A 20 -5.77 -19.06 13.20
N GLU A 21 -7.03 -19.01 12.76
CA GLU A 21 -7.40 -18.40 11.48
C GLU A 21 -7.26 -16.87 11.52
N GLN A 22 -7.58 -16.23 12.64
CA GLN A 22 -7.34 -14.78 12.82
C GLN A 22 -5.85 -14.45 12.62
N HIS A 23 -4.95 -15.21 13.25
CA HIS A 23 -3.51 -15.03 13.07
C HIS A 23 -3.05 -15.32 11.64
N HIS A 24 -3.61 -16.36 11.00
CA HIS A 24 -3.30 -16.68 9.61
C HIS A 24 -3.67 -15.53 8.66
N ILE A 25 -4.89 -15.00 8.80
CA ILE A 25 -5.39 -13.87 8.01
C ILE A 25 -4.49 -12.64 8.22
N VAL A 26 -4.17 -12.30 9.47
CA VAL A 26 -3.30 -11.15 9.78
C VAL A 26 -1.93 -11.31 9.14
N ALA A 27 -1.29 -12.47 9.30
CA ALA A 27 0.01 -12.75 8.69
C ALA A 27 -0.03 -12.60 7.16
N LYS A 28 -1.11 -13.05 6.51
CA LYS A 28 -1.25 -12.92 5.07
C LYS A 28 -1.44 -11.47 4.63
N VAL A 29 -2.22 -10.69 5.38
CA VAL A 29 -2.41 -9.26 5.11
C VAL A 29 -1.09 -8.51 5.27
N ASP A 30 -0.30 -8.79 6.30
CA ASP A 30 1.00 -8.16 6.53
C ASP A 30 1.98 -8.45 5.38
N GLU A 31 2.03 -9.70 4.92
CA GLU A 31 2.83 -10.10 3.75
C GLU A 31 2.44 -9.30 2.50
N LEU A 32 1.13 -9.21 2.21
CA LEU A 32 0.61 -8.49 1.05
C LEU A 32 0.87 -6.98 1.14
N MET A 33 0.76 -6.39 2.34
CA MET A 33 1.06 -4.98 2.57
C MET A 33 2.54 -4.67 2.36
N SER A 34 3.43 -5.53 2.87
CA SER A 34 4.87 -5.42 2.62
C SER A 34 5.20 -5.49 1.13
N LEU A 35 4.57 -6.42 0.40
CA LEU A 35 4.73 -6.52 -1.05
C LEU A 35 4.27 -5.24 -1.76
N CYS A 36 3.11 -4.69 -1.37
CA CYS A 36 2.61 -3.43 -1.91
C CYS A 36 3.61 -2.28 -1.72
N ASP A 37 4.24 -2.19 -0.55
CA ASP A 37 5.19 -1.12 -0.26
C ASP A 37 6.50 -1.28 -1.03
N GLN A 38 6.98 -2.51 -1.17
CA GLN A 38 8.13 -2.81 -2.04
C GLN A 38 7.85 -2.45 -3.50
N LEU A 39 6.67 -2.80 -4.03
CA LEU A 39 6.27 -2.47 -5.40
C LEU A 39 6.18 -0.95 -5.60
N LYS A 40 5.54 -0.22 -4.67
CA LYS A 40 5.49 1.24 -4.71
C LYS A 40 6.90 1.86 -4.70
N SER A 41 7.82 1.32 -3.89
CA SER A 41 9.20 1.80 -3.85
C SER A 41 9.91 1.60 -5.19
N ARG A 42 9.80 0.40 -5.78
CA ARG A 42 10.42 0.10 -7.08
C ARG A 42 9.87 1.00 -8.20
N ILE A 43 8.57 1.23 -8.23
CA ILE A 43 7.94 2.12 -9.22
C ILE A 43 8.47 3.55 -9.08
N ARG A 44 8.61 4.07 -7.85
CA ARG A 44 9.19 5.41 -7.63
C ARG A 44 10.64 5.47 -8.11
N GLN A 45 11.47 4.52 -7.71
CA GLN A 45 12.88 4.46 -8.12
C GLN A 45 13.03 4.40 -9.65
N ALA A 46 12.22 3.59 -10.33
CA ALA A 46 12.24 3.50 -11.79
C ALA A 46 11.84 4.83 -12.45
N ARG A 47 10.84 5.53 -11.89
CA ARG A 47 10.41 6.84 -12.38
C ARG A 47 11.52 7.89 -12.18
N ASP A 48 12.14 7.92 -11.02
CA ASP A 48 13.20 8.88 -10.69
C ASP A 48 14.42 8.66 -11.60
N LEU A 49 14.82 7.41 -11.82
CA LEU A 49 15.90 7.06 -12.75
C LEU A 49 15.57 7.50 -14.17
N ASN A 50 14.35 7.21 -14.66
CA ASN A 50 13.93 7.64 -16.00
C ASN A 50 13.97 9.16 -16.15
N GLN A 51 13.57 9.91 -15.12
CA GLN A 51 13.64 11.37 -15.13
C GLN A 51 15.10 11.86 -15.20
N GLN A 52 16.00 11.28 -14.41
CA GLN A 52 17.43 11.63 -14.41
C GLN A 52 18.09 11.34 -15.76
N LEU A 53 17.78 10.18 -16.36
CA LEU A 53 18.29 9.81 -17.68
C LEU A 53 17.79 10.78 -18.75
N ALA A 54 16.50 11.13 -18.74
CA ALA A 54 15.93 12.11 -19.66
C ALA A 54 16.60 13.49 -19.53
N SER A 55 16.79 13.99 -18.31
CA SER A 55 17.48 15.27 -18.06
C SER A 55 18.93 15.24 -18.55
N THR A 56 19.68 14.19 -18.25
CA THR A 56 21.09 14.05 -18.67
C THR A 56 21.22 14.03 -20.20
N LEU A 57 20.30 13.36 -20.90
CA LEU A 57 20.30 13.31 -22.36
C LEU A 57 20.03 14.69 -22.98
N VAL A 58 19.08 15.44 -22.42
CA VAL A 58 18.79 16.81 -22.87
C VAL A 58 19.99 17.73 -22.63
N GLU A 59 20.60 17.68 -21.44
CA GLU A 59 21.79 18.48 -21.10
C GLU A 59 22.95 18.21 -22.07
N ARG A 60 23.21 16.94 -22.41
CA ARG A 60 24.28 16.58 -23.35
C ARG A 60 23.97 16.87 -24.82
N ALA A 61 22.70 16.98 -25.20
CA ALA A 61 22.31 17.29 -26.57
C ALA A 61 22.28 18.80 -26.87
N VAL A 62 22.20 19.63 -25.83
CA VAL A 62 22.16 21.11 -25.94
C VAL A 62 23.53 21.75 -25.66
N ALA A 63 24.47 20.99 -25.09
CA ALA A 63 25.90 21.35 -24.98
C ALA A 63 26.65 21.05 -26.29
#